data_AF-A0AAW8G9M7-F1
#
_entry.id   AF-A0AAW8G9M7-F1
#
_cell.length_a   1.000
_cell.length_b   1.000
_cell.length_c   1.000
_cell.angle_alpha   90.00
_cell.angle_beta   90.00
_cell.angle_gamma   90.00
#
_symmetry.space_group_name_H-M   'P 1'
#
loop_
_entity.id
_entity.type
_entity.pdbx_description
1 polymer ?
#
loop_
_entity_poly.entity_id
_entity_poly.type
_entity_poly.pdbx_seq_one_letter_code
_entity_poly.pdbx_strand_id
1 'polypeptide(L)' 'MERRVGDYEVVTSFLVDTSNRCLRGVLMVYGPNGALLRTIPATAPSVSRADMEERMRRLLETIEDIAADGTPRYR' A
#
# COMPACT_ATOMS: atom_id res chain seq x y z
N MET A 1 1.63 5.12 -6.57
CA MET A 1 2.91 5.64 -6.04
C MET A 1 3.77 4.45 -5.70
N GLU A 2 5.09 4.54 -5.83
CA GLU A 2 6.00 3.44 -5.53
C GLU A 2 7.10 3.90 -4.57
N ARG A 3 7.55 3.00 -3.69
CA ARG A 3 8.65 3.22 -2.76
C ARG A 3 9.47 1.94 -2.62
N ARG A 4 10.79 2.04 -2.72
CA ARG A 4 11.70 0.94 -2.36
C ARG A 4 12.05 0.98 -0.88
N VAL A 5 12.05 -0.19 -0.24
CA VAL A 5 12.42 -0.41 1.16
C VAL A 5 13.37 -1.62 1.20
N GLY A 6 14.66 -1.36 1.31
CA GLY A 6 15.69 -2.39 1.07
C GLY A 6 15.58 -2.95 -0.36
N ASP A 7 15.52 -4.27 -0.47
CA ASP A 7 15.36 -4.99 -1.74
C ASP A 7 13.88 -5.17 -2.16
N TYR A 8 12.93 -4.68 -1.36
CA TYR A 8 11.51 -4.79 -1.64
C TYR A 8 10.97 -3.54 -2.31
N GLU A 9 9.97 -3.72 -3.16
CA GLU A 9 9.24 -2.63 -3.79
C GLU A 9 7.80 -2.61 -3.28
N VAL A 10 7.35 -1.43 -2.83
CA VAL A 10 6.01 -1.20 -2.32
C VAL A 10 5.28 -0.26 -3.27
N VAL A 11 4.21 -0.75 -3.88
CA VAL A 11 3.37 0.01 -4.82
C VAL A 11 2.00 0.26 -4.19
N THR A 12 1.50 1.47 -4.33
CA THR A 12 0.15 1.85 -3.89
C THR A 12 -0.83 1.75 -5.05
N SER A 13 -1.99 1.15 -4.78
CA SER A 13 -3.12 1.09 -5.70
C SER A 13 -4.43 1.33 -4.95
N PHE A 14 -5.55 1.34 -5.67
CA PHE A 14 -6.88 1.56 -5.12
C PHE A 14 -7.83 0.46 -5.55
N LEU A 15 -8.61 -0.06 -4.60
CA LEU A 15 -9.79 -0.85 -4.89
C LEU A 15 -11.00 0.08 -4.92
N VAL A 16 -11.80 -0.02 -5.98
CA VAL A 16 -13.06 0.70 -6.13
C VAL A 16 -14.19 -0.22 -5.65
N ASP A 17 -14.88 0.18 -4.59
CA ASP A 17 -16.11 -0.46 -4.12
C ASP A 17 -17.30 0.32 -4.70
N THR A 18 -17.87 -0.22 -5.77
CA THR A 18 -18.97 0.41 -6.50
C THR A 18 -20.27 0.41 -5.70
N SER A 19 -20.51 -0.63 -4.90
CA SER A 19 -21.71 -0.77 -4.06
C SER A 19 -21.75 0.31 -2.97
N ASN A 20 -20.61 0.54 -2.31
CA ASN A 20 -20.49 1.54 -1.25
C ASN A 20 -19.99 2.91 -1.74
N ARG A 21 -19.78 3.06 -3.05
CA ARG A 21 -19.26 4.28 -3.71
C ARG A 21 -18.00 4.83 -3.05
N CYS A 22 -17.09 3.93 -2.67
CA CYS A 22 -15.87 4.32 -1.96
C CYS A 22 -14.62 3.65 -2.55
N LEU A 23 -13.47 4.19 -2.16
CA LEU A 23 -12.15 3.72 -2.50
C LEU A 23 -11.50 3.13 -1.26
N ARG A 24 -10.70 2.09 -1.44
CA ARG A 24 -9.78 1.56 -0.43
C ARG A 24 -8.37 1.55 -0.98
N GLY A 25 -7.43 2.05 -0.21
CA GLY A 25 -6.01 2.00 -0.57
C GLY A 25 -5.46 0.62 -0.30
N VAL A 26 -4.65 0.12 -1.23
CA VAL A 26 -3.93 -1.15 -1.09
C VAL A 26 -2.44 -0.97 -1.32
N LEU A 27 -1.65 -1.70 -0.55
CA LEU A 27 -0.22 -1.86 -0.77
C LEU A 27 0.02 -3.18 -1.46
N MET A 28 0.76 -3.14 -2.56
CA MET A 28 1.29 -4.30 -3.26
C MET A 28 2.78 -4.36 -2.95
N VAL A 29 3.22 -5.43 -2.31
CA VAL A 29 4.62 -5.61 -1.90
C VAL A 29 5.25 -6.67 -2.77
N TYR A 30 6.29 -6.27 -3.50
CA TYR A 30 7.06 -7.11 -4.39
C TYR A 30 8.40 -7.44 -3.76
N GLY A 31 8.80 -8.70 -3.91
CA GLY A 31 10.10 -9.20 -3.46
C GLY A 31 11.25 -8.80 -4.39
N PRO A 32 12.49 -9.13 -4.01
CA PRO A 32 13.70 -8.78 -4.77
C PRO A 32 13.74 -9.35 -6.19
N ASN A 33 13.01 -10.44 -6.43
CA ASN A 33 12.86 -11.09 -7.73
C ASN A 33 11.71 -10.48 -8.58
N GLY A 34 11.06 -9.42 -8.11
CA GLY A 34 9.89 -8.81 -8.74
C GLY A 34 8.59 -9.59 -8.57
N ALA A 35 8.57 -10.67 -7.79
CA ALA A 35 7.35 -11.42 -7.51
C ALA A 35 6.48 -10.68 -6.49
N LEU A 36 5.16 -10.63 -6.72
CA LEU A 36 4.21 -10.09 -5.76
C LEU A 36 4.12 -11.04 -4.55
N LEU A 37 4.58 -10.57 -3.39
CA LEU A 37 4.53 -11.33 -2.13
C LEU A 37 3.20 -11.10 -1.42
N ARG A 38 2.71 -9.86 -1.40
CA ARG A 38 1.52 -9.50 -0.62
C ARG A 38 0.70 -8.37 -1.23
N THR A 39 -0.61 -8.45 -1.04
CA THR A 39 -1.55 -7.34 -1.26
C THR A 39 -2.26 -7.05 0.05
N ILE A 40 -2.15 -5.83 0.55
CA ILE A 40 -2.57 -5.45 1.91
C ILE A 40 -3.57 -4.29 1.82
N PRO A 41 -4.80 -4.44 2.33
CA PRO A 41 -5.70 -3.32 2.55
C PRO A 41 -5.08 -2.37 3.59
N ALA A 42 -4.75 -1.16 3.16
CA ALA A 42 -3.89 -0.25 3.92
C ALA A 42 -4.65 0.91 4.57
N THR A 43 -5.85 1.22 4.10
CA THR A 43 -6.62 2.36 4.59
C THR A 43 -8.09 2.02 4.76
N ALA A 44 -8.74 2.77 5.67
CA ALA A 44 -10.18 2.80 5.76
C ALA A 44 -10.80 3.36 4.46
N PRO A 45 -12.04 2.96 4.12
CA PRO A 45 -12.74 3.47 2.96
C PRO A 45 -12.79 5.01 2.90
N SER A 46 -12.69 5.57 1.70
CA SER A 46 -12.84 7.01 1.45
C SER A 46 -13.57 7.24 0.14
N VAL A 47 -14.46 8.23 0.10
CA VAL A 47 -15.11 8.67 -1.15
C VAL A 47 -14.24 9.68 -1.93
N SER A 48 -13.23 10.26 -1.29
CA SER A 48 -12.29 11.20 -1.89
C SER A 48 -11.00 10.49 -2.30
N ARG A 49 -10.67 10.60 -3.60
CA ARG A 49 -9.41 10.09 -4.14
C ARG A 49 -8.20 10.87 -3.61
N ALA A 50 -8.31 12.19 -3.50
CA ALA A 50 -7.23 13.03 -2.99
C ALA A 50 -6.89 12.68 -1.53
N ASP A 51 -7.91 12.50 -0.69
CA ASP A 51 -7.73 12.08 0.70
C ASP A 51 -7.09 10.69 0.78
N MET A 52 -7.49 9.80 -0.12
CA MET A 52 -6.94 8.45 -0.21
C MET A 52 -5.46 8.48 -0.62
N GLU A 53 -5.10 9.28 -1.63
CA GLU A 53 -3.72 9.48 -2.07
C GLU A 53 -2.85 10.09 -0.96
N GLU A 54 -3.37 11.08 -0.21
CA GLU A 54 -2.70 11.66 0.96
C GLU A 54 -2.45 10.62 2.06
N ARG A 55 -3.47 9.83 2.43
CA ARG A 55 -3.33 8.77 3.43
C ARG A 55 -2.32 7.72 3.00
N MET A 56 -2.38 7.28 1.75
CA MET A 56 -1.44 6.29 1.22
C MET A 56 -0.01 6.82 1.19
N ARG A 57 0.20 8.10 0.87
CA ARG A 57 1.52 8.73 0.90
C ARG A 57 2.09 8.75 2.32
N ARG A 58 1.32 9.20 3.31
CA ARG A 58 1.74 9.21 4.72
C ARG A 58 2.03 7.81 5.24
N LEU A 59 1.19 6.83 4.88
CA LEU A 59 1.41 5.44 5.27
C LEU A 59 2.68 4.89 4.66
N LEU A 60 2.93 5.16 3.37
CA LEU A 60 4.19 4.76 2.74
C LEU A 60 5.38 5.32 3.51
N GLU A 61 5.36 6.58 3.94
CA GLU A 61 6.45 7.21 4.70
C GLU A 61 6.68 6.61 6.10
N THR A 62 5.69 5.92 6.68
CA THR A 62 5.84 5.27 7.99
C THR A 62 6.42 3.87 7.91
N ILE A 63 6.49 3.27 6.71
CA ILE A 63 7.13 1.97 6.52
C ILE A 63 8.63 2.10 6.83
N GLU A 64 9.08 1.36 7.83
CA GLU A 64 10.47 1.30 8.26
C GLU A 64 11.20 0.15 7.57
N ASP A 65 10.59 -1.04 7.57
CA ASP A 65 11.18 -2.29 7.09
C ASP A 65 10.10 -3.22 6.50
N ILE A 66 10.51 -4.20 5.69
CA ILE A 66 9.65 -5.24 5.13
C ILE A 66 10.18 -6.61 5.56
N ALA A 67 9.36 -7.38 6.28
CA ALA A 67 9.70 -8.75 6.63
C ALA A 67 9.77 -9.66 5.39
N ALA A 68 10.45 -10.81 5.50
CA ALA A 68 10.69 -11.72 4.38
C ALA A 68 9.41 -12.27 3.70
N ASP A 69 8.28 -12.24 4.39
CA ASP A 69 6.96 -12.62 3.87
C ASP A 69 6.23 -11.47 3.14
N GLY A 70 6.87 -10.30 3.00
CA GLY A 70 6.29 -9.09 2.43
C GLY A 70 5.42 -8.30 3.40
N THR A 71 5.46 -8.59 4.71
CA THR A 71 4.72 -7.82 5.73
C THR A 71 5.47 -6.52 6.09
N PRO A 72 4.88 -5.33 5.88
CA PRO A 72 5.50 -4.07 6.27
C PRO A 72 5.50 -3.89 7.78
N ARG A 73 6.59 -3.31 8.29
CA ARG A 73 6.74 -2.83 9.66
C ARG A 73 6.72 -1.31 9.65
N TYR A 74 6.00 -0.73 10.60
CA TYR A 74 5.75 0.70 10.67
C TYR A 74 6.37 1.27 11.96
N ARG A 75 6.87 2.50 11.86
CA ARG A 75 7.32 3.30 13.00
C ARG A 75 6.17 3.93 13.78
#